data_AF-A0A1F8C066-F1
#
_entry.id   AF-A0A1F8C066-F1
#
_cell.length_a   1.000
_cell.length_b   1.000
_cell.length_c   1.000
_cell.angle_alpha   90.00
_cell.angle_beta   90.00
_cell.angle_gamma   90.00
#
_symmetry.space_group_name_H-M   'P 1'
#
loop_
_entity.id
_entity.type
_entity.pdbx_description
1 polymer ?
#
loop_
_entity_poly.entity_id
_entity_poly.type
_entity_poly.pdbx_seq_one_letter_code
_entity_poly.pdbx_strand_id
1 'polypeptide(L)'
;MKEEFDIVVSSGTLNSNFQDPYRFRKKTIKTLFSHAHEAISFNMAGFYPQPKNKNGSRVYYADSLTILKYCLSLSPKLIFRHHYHRKDFTIVMFK
;
A
#
# COMPACT_ATOMS: atom_id res chain seq x y z
N MET A 1 -15.12 -4.73 -20.64
CA MET A 1 -15.44 -3.92 -19.46
C MET A 1 -14.29 -4.10 -18.47
N LYS A 2 -13.88 -3.05 -17.75
CA LYS A 2 -13.08 -3.25 -16.53
C LYS A 2 -14.03 -3.76 -15.47
N GLU A 3 -13.70 -4.87 -14.82
CA GLU A 3 -14.47 -5.34 -13.66
C GLU A 3 -14.27 -4.34 -12.51
N GLU A 4 -15.36 -3.88 -11.92
CA GLU A 4 -15.37 -2.97 -10.78
C GLU A 4 -15.96 -3.69 -9.56
N PHE A 5 -15.49 -3.33 -8.38
CA PHE A 5 -15.88 -3.94 -7.11
C PHE A 5 -16.25 -2.85 -6.11
N ASP A 6 -17.18 -3.11 -5.20
CA ASP A 6 -17.51 -2.12 -4.16
C ASP A 6 -16.29 -1.83 -3.28
N ILE A 7 -15.62 -2.90 -2.83
CA ILE A 7 -14.46 -2.83 -1.96
C ILE A 7 -13.37 -3.75 -2.51
N VAL A 8 -12.14 -3.24 -2.58
CA VAL A 8 -10.96 -4.04 -2.95
C VAL A 8 -10.03 -4.19 -1.74
N VAL A 9 -9.79 -5.43 -1.33
CA VAL A 9 -8.87 -5.75 -0.22
C VAL A 9 -7.62 -6.43 -0.77
N SER A 10 -6.44 -5.96 -0.35
CA SER A 10 -5.15 -6.45 -0.82
C SER A 10 -4.18 -6.66 0.34
N SER A 11 -4.04 -7.90 0.78
CA SER A 11 -3.21 -8.25 1.95
C SER A 11 -1.90 -8.93 1.57
N GLY A 12 -0.78 -8.35 1.97
CA GLY A 12 0.57 -8.91 1.77
C GLY A 12 1.14 -8.86 0.34
N THR A 13 0.32 -8.62 -0.67
CA THR A 13 0.73 -8.62 -2.10
C THR A 13 1.70 -7.49 -2.47
N LEU A 14 1.70 -6.39 -1.71
CA LEU A 14 2.54 -5.20 -1.94
C LEU A 14 3.95 -5.30 -1.31
N ASN A 15 4.24 -6.42 -0.63
CA ASN A 15 5.50 -6.64 0.08
C ASN A 15 6.62 -7.21 -0.80
N SER A 16 6.33 -7.59 -2.04
CA SER A 16 7.31 -8.17 -2.96
C SER A 16 8.46 -7.21 -3.28
N ASN A 17 9.68 -7.75 -3.28
CA ASN A 17 10.91 -7.02 -3.60
C ASN A 17 11.24 -7.11 -5.11
N PHE A 18 10.58 -6.28 -5.91
CA PHE A 18 10.87 -6.13 -7.34
C PHE A 18 11.93 -5.05 -7.62
N GLN A 19 12.46 -5.02 -8.85
CA GLN A 19 13.56 -4.14 -9.29
C GLN A 19 13.28 -2.62 -9.14
N ASP A 20 12.00 -2.22 -9.09
CA ASP A 20 11.54 -0.88 -8.70
C ASP A 20 10.29 -0.99 -7.80
N PRO A 21 10.48 -1.17 -6.48
CA PRO A 21 9.42 -1.58 -5.59
C PRO A 21 8.44 -0.44 -5.30
N TYR A 22 8.89 0.83 -5.35
CA TYR A 22 8.01 1.97 -5.15
C TYR A 22 7.13 2.26 -6.37
N ARG A 23 7.68 2.21 -7.59
CA ARG A 23 6.88 2.40 -8.80
C ARG A 23 5.83 1.31 -8.96
N PHE A 24 6.21 0.06 -8.70
CA PHE A 24 5.27 -1.07 -8.70
C PHE A 24 4.09 -0.81 -7.76
N ARG A 25 4.36 -0.49 -6.49
CA ARG A 25 3.30 -0.23 -5.50
C ARG A 25 2.41 0.93 -5.86
N LYS A 26 2.98 2.05 -6.30
CA LYS A 26 2.18 3.22 -6.74
C LYS A 26 1.24 2.83 -7.88
N LYS A 27 1.75 2.11 -8.87
CA LYS A 27 0.94 1.58 -9.98
C LYS A 27 -0.16 0.65 -9.46
N THR A 28 0.17 -0.31 -8.61
CA THR A 28 -0.79 -1.27 -8.06
C THR A 28 -1.86 -0.58 -7.22
N ILE A 29 -1.51 0.31 -6.30
CA ILE A 29 -2.45 1.08 -5.47
C ILE A 29 -3.39 1.90 -6.36
N LYS A 30 -2.86 2.60 -7.38
CA LYS A 30 -3.69 3.34 -8.34
C LYS A 30 -4.64 2.42 -9.10
N THR A 31 -4.18 1.24 -9.51
CA THR A 31 -5.02 0.25 -10.18
C THR A 31 -6.13 -0.24 -9.24
N LEU A 32 -5.81 -0.71 -8.04
CA LEU A 32 -6.81 -1.13 -7.04
C LEU A 32 -7.84 -0.01 -6.80
N PHE A 33 -7.37 1.22 -6.60
CA PHE A 33 -8.25 2.36 -6.39
C PHE A 33 -9.12 2.68 -7.61
N SER A 34 -8.64 2.46 -8.84
CA SER A 34 -9.45 2.67 -10.06
C SER A 34 -10.51 1.59 -10.29
N HIS A 35 -10.40 0.44 -9.63
CA HIS A 35 -11.34 -0.68 -9.73
C HIS A 35 -12.32 -0.76 -8.55
N ALA A 36 -12.21 0.14 -7.56
CA ALA A 36 -13.07 0.18 -6.39
C ALA A 36 -14.13 1.30 -6.50
N HIS A 37 -15.37 1.03 -6.10
CA HIS A 37 -16.45 2.01 -6.04
C HIS A 37 -16.48 2.76 -4.71
N GLU A 38 -16.25 2.08 -3.59
CA GLU A 38 -16.35 2.66 -2.24
C GLU A 38 -14.98 2.84 -1.59
N ALA A 39 -14.21 1.75 -1.51
CA ALA A 39 -12.97 1.76 -0.74
C ALA A 39 -11.94 0.73 -1.20
N ILE A 40 -10.68 1.00 -0.91
CA ILE A 40 -9.63 -0.02 -0.90
C ILE A 40 -9.00 -0.14 0.48
N SER A 41 -8.60 -1.36 0.85
CA SER A 41 -7.81 -1.64 2.05
C SER A 41 -6.58 -2.46 1.67
N PHE A 42 -5.41 -2.02 2.10
CA PHE A 42 -4.19 -2.78 1.91
C PHE A 42 -3.23 -2.60 3.07
N ASN A 43 -2.40 -3.61 3.31
CA ASN A 43 -1.34 -3.56 4.30
C ASN A 43 0.03 -3.79 3.66
N MET A 44 1.05 -3.34 4.38
CA MET A 44 2.42 -3.39 3.92
C MET A 44 3.39 -3.56 5.08
N ALA A 45 4.39 -4.42 4.86
CA ALA A 45 5.55 -4.49 5.73
C ALA A 45 6.34 -3.17 5.63
N GLY A 46 6.61 -2.54 6.76
CA GLY A 46 7.25 -1.25 6.80
C GLY A 46 6.94 -0.45 8.05
N PHE A 47 7.67 0.65 8.23
CA PHE A 47 7.38 1.73 9.17
C PHE A 47 8.16 2.97 8.72
N TYR A 48 8.02 4.09 9.45
CA TYR A 48 8.85 5.27 9.26
C TYR A 48 9.82 5.44 10.44
N PRO A 49 11.12 5.67 10.19
CA PRO A 49 11.80 5.64 8.89
C PRO A 49 11.85 4.23 8.29
N GLN A 50 12.10 4.13 6.98
CA GLN A 50 12.18 2.84 6.29
C GLN A 50 13.08 1.82 7.01
N PRO A 51 12.62 0.58 7.24
CA PRO A 51 13.47 -0.48 7.79
C PRO A 51 14.54 -0.92 6.79
N LYS A 52 15.68 -1.42 7.30
CA LYS A 52 16.75 -1.98 6.44
C LYS A 52 16.22 -3.17 5.63
N ASN A 53 16.36 -3.08 4.31
CA ASN A 53 16.08 -4.18 3.39
C ASN A 53 17.36 -5.00 3.17
N LYS A 54 17.26 -6.32 3.32
CA LYS A 54 18.39 -7.24 3.08
C LYS A 54 18.48 -7.57 1.60
N ASN A 55 19.68 -7.56 1.03
CA ASN A 55 19.94 -8.05 -0.32
C ASN A 55 19.50 -9.52 -0.43
N GLY A 56 18.81 -9.87 -1.52
CA GLY A 56 18.26 -11.22 -1.75
C GLY A 56 16.94 -11.54 -1.01
N SER A 57 16.43 -10.63 -0.16
CA SER A 57 15.11 -10.82 0.46
C SER A 57 14.00 -10.72 -0.57
N ARG A 58 13.00 -11.62 -0.51
CA ARG A 58 11.76 -11.53 -1.30
C ARG A 58 10.78 -10.48 -0.75
N VAL A 59 10.94 -10.13 0.53
CA VAL A 59 10.12 -9.12 1.22
C VAL A 59 10.88 -7.79 1.25
N TYR A 60 10.18 -6.72 0.90
CA TYR A 60 10.65 -5.35 0.98
C TYR A 60 9.82 -4.56 1.99
N TYR A 61 10.50 -3.99 2.96
CA TYR A 61 9.94 -3.07 3.94
C TYR A 61 9.88 -1.66 3.37
N ALA A 62 8.67 -1.10 3.29
CA ALA A 62 8.44 0.23 2.76
C ALA A 62 8.57 1.33 3.82
N ASP A 63 8.89 2.53 3.34
CA ASP A 63 8.72 3.76 4.10
C ASP A 63 7.22 4.12 4.16
N SER A 64 6.62 4.09 5.35
CA SER A 64 5.17 4.27 5.49
C SER A 64 4.72 5.69 5.15
N LEU A 65 5.53 6.72 5.41
CA LEU A 65 5.19 8.10 5.07
C LEU A 65 5.20 8.35 3.56
N THR A 66 6.12 7.72 2.84
CA THR A 66 6.18 7.80 1.37
C THR A 66 4.92 7.21 0.73
N ILE A 67 4.45 6.07 1.24
CA ILE A 67 3.21 5.44 0.76
C ILE A 67 1.99 6.27 1.16
N LEU A 68 1.92 6.74 2.41
CA LEU A 68 0.84 7.61 2.89
C LEU A 68 0.70 8.88 2.04
N LYS A 69 1.80 9.61 1.77
CA LYS A 69 1.80 10.81 0.92
C LYS A 69 1.27 10.52 -0.48
N TYR A 70 1.62 9.37 -1.06
CA TYR A 70 1.08 8.96 -2.34
C TYR A 70 -0.43 8.70 -2.28
N CYS A 71 -0.91 8.01 -1.25
CA CYS A 71 -2.33 7.74 -1.06
C CYS A 71 -3.13 9.04 -0.88
N LEU A 72 -2.60 10.00 -0.10
CA LEU A 72 -3.19 11.33 0.07
C LEU A 72 -3.29 12.11 -1.26
N SER A 73 -2.39 11.86 -2.23
CA SER A 73 -2.50 12.46 -3.57
C SER A 73 -3.60 11.84 -4.45
N LEU A 74 -4.13 10.68 -4.07
CA LEU A 74 -5.21 9.98 -4.78
C LEU A 74 -6.57 10.20 -4.13
N SER A 75 -6.63 10.26 -2.80
CA SER A 75 -7.83 10.57 -2.04
C SER A 75 -7.47 11.25 -0.71
N PRO A 76 -8.15 12.35 -0.33
CA PRO A 76 -7.96 12.97 0.98
C PRO A 76 -8.64 12.17 2.11
N LYS A 77 -9.55 11.24 1.78
CA LYS A 77 -10.30 10.42 2.74
C LYS A 77 -9.59 9.08 2.92
N LEU A 78 -8.81 8.95 3.99
CA LEU A 78 -8.17 7.68 4.32
C LEU A 78 -7.99 7.46 5.82
N ILE A 79 -7.81 6.20 6.19
CA ILE A 79 -7.35 5.76 7.51
C ILE A 79 -5.93 5.23 7.36
N PHE A 80 -5.03 5.69 8.23
CA PHE A 80 -3.67 5.17 8.34
C PHE A 80 -3.49 4.50 9.71
N ARG A 81 -3.39 3.17 9.71
CA ARG A 81 -3.26 2.36 10.93
C ARG A 81 -1.87 1.73 10.97
N HIS A 82 -1.00 2.22 11.86
CA HIS A 82 0.43 1.85 11.87
C HIS A 82 0.97 1.41 13.24
N HIS A 83 0.09 1.13 14.20
CA HIS A 83 0.45 0.77 15.57
C HIS A 83 0.02 -0.65 15.98
N TYR A 84 -0.51 -1.45 15.04
CA TYR A 84 -1.03 -2.78 15.36
C TYR A 84 0.04 -3.89 15.27
N HIS A 85 1.13 -3.66 14.54
CA HIS A 85 2.27 -4.56 14.44
C HIS A 85 3.56 -3.76 14.19
N ARG A 86 4.69 -4.17 14.78
CA ARG A 86 5.94 -3.37 14.83
C ARG A 86 6.50 -2.98 13.46
N LYS A 87 6.24 -3.77 12.42
CA LYS A 87 6.76 -3.56 11.06
C LYS A 87 5.66 -3.68 10.01
N ASP A 88 4.44 -3.29 10.35
CA ASP A 88 3.34 -3.29 9.40
C ASP A 88 2.48 -2.05 9.57
N PHE A 89 1.90 -1.59 8.46
CA PHE A 89 0.90 -0.56 8.45
C PHE A 89 -0.20 -0.90 7.45
N THR A 90 -1.41 -0.43 7.73
CA THR A 90 -2.59 -0.58 6.88
C THR A 90 -3.06 0.80 6.46
N ILE A 91 -3.46 0.91 5.20
CA ILE A 91 -4.15 2.08 4.67
C ILE A 91 -5.52 1.62 4.16
N VAL A 92 -6.56 2.34 4.57
CA VAL A 92 -7.88 2.27 3.95
C VAL A 92 -8.12 3.59 3.22
N MET A 93 -8.38 3.56 1.92
CA MET A 93 -8.69 4.75 1.13
C MET A 93 -10.15 4.68 0.69
N PHE A 94 -10.88 5.79 0.80
CA PHE A 94 -12.27 5.92 0.37
C PHE A 94 -12.36 6.76 -0.91
N LYS A 95 -13.42 6.55 -1.69
CA LYS A 95 -13.73 7.36 -2.88
C LYS A 95 -14.30 8.75 -2.57
#